data_AF-A0A6L7TI59-F1
#
_entry.id   AF-A0A6L7TI59-F1
#
_cell.length_a   1.000
_cell.length_b   1.000
_cell.length_c   1.000
_cell.angle_alpha   90.00
_cell.angle_beta   90.00
_cell.angle_gamma   90.00
#
_symmetry.space_group_name_H-M   'P 1'
#
loop_
_entity.id
_entity.type
_entity.pdbx_description
1 polymer ?
#
loop_
_entity_poly.entity_id
_entity_poly.type
_entity_poly.pdbx_seq_one_letter_code
_entity_poly.pdbx_strand_id
1 'polypeptide(L)'
;MNAIPIVGWLFSFVVNVCLSIPFWLIWTACGIGRNFFPFLPEPLQAPGFWAVVGIFICLEILRGRIFGINVVPIESYKKSD
;
A
#
# COMPACT_ATOMS: atom_id res chain seq x y z
N MET A 1 5.66 26.57 -4.49
CA MET A 1 5.54 25.29 -5.22
C MET A 1 5.26 24.18 -4.22
N ASN A 2 4.05 23.63 -4.23
CA ASN A 2 3.58 22.59 -3.30
C ASN A 2 4.21 21.22 -3.65
N ALA A 3 5.53 21.10 -3.63
CA ALA A 3 6.26 19.88 -4.02
C ALA A 3 6.29 18.82 -2.89
N ILE A 4 6.11 19.24 -1.64
CA ILE A 4 6.13 18.39 -0.45
C ILE A 4 5.06 17.25 -0.49
N PRO A 5 3.79 17.48 -0.89
CA PRO A 5 2.78 16.40 -0.90
C PRO A 5 3.07 15.29 -1.94
N ILE A 6 3.72 15.60 -3.06
CA ILE A 6 4.03 14.61 -4.10
C ILE A 6 5.15 13.67 -3.63
N VAL A 7 6.18 14.22 -2.97
CA VAL A 7 7.29 13.44 -2.42
C VAL A 7 6.81 12.54 -1.29
N GLY A 8 5.94 13.04 -0.40
CA GLY A 8 5.36 12.23 0.68
C GLY A 8 4.50 11.07 0.17
N TRP A 9 3.73 11.30 -0.90
CA TRP A 9 2.97 10.24 -1.56
C TRP A 9 3.88 9.20 -2.22
N LEU A 10 4.91 9.64 -2.95
CA LEU A 10 5.85 8.74 -3.63
C LEU A 10 6.62 7.87 -2.63
N PHE A 11 7.05 8.44 -1.51
CA PHE A 11 7.73 7.68 -0.45
C PHE A 11 6.80 6.65 0.19
N SER A 12 5.55 7.05 0.48
CA SER A 12 4.52 6.14 0.98
C SER A 12 4.22 5.00 -0.01
N PHE A 13 4.20 5.31 -1.30
CA PHE A 13 4.00 4.31 -2.36
C PHE A 13 5.12 3.27 -2.37
N VAL A 14 6.39 3.70 -2.33
CA VAL A 14 7.55 2.79 -2.32
C VAL A 14 7.54 1.90 -1.07
N VAL A 15 7.28 2.46 0.11
CA VAL A 15 7.22 1.68 1.36
C VAL A 15 6.12 0.62 1.31
N ASN A 16 4.95 0.96 0.77
CA ASN A 16 3.85 0.00 0.64
C ASN A 16 4.12 -1.09 -0.39
N VAL A 17 4.82 -0.78 -1.48
CA VAL A 17 5.28 -1.82 -2.42
C VAL A 17 6.33 -2.71 -1.75
N CYS A 18 7.25 -2.17 -0.95
CA CYS A 18 8.19 -2.99 -0.19
C CYS A 18 7.49 -3.94 0.79
N LEU A 19 6.35 -3.55 1.36
CA LEU A 19 5.51 -4.39 2.23
C LEU A 19 4.82 -5.55 1.50
N SER A 20 4.67 -5.48 0.18
CA SER A 20 4.09 -6.58 -0.59
C SER A 20 4.99 -7.83 -0.61
N ILE A 21 6.30 -7.65 -0.45
CA ILE A 21 7.30 -8.73 -0.43
C ILE A 21 7.18 -9.61 0.84
N PRO A 22 7.26 -9.07 2.07
CA PRO A 22 7.09 -9.88 3.28
C PRO A 22 5.69 -10.46 3.37
N PHE A 23 4.66 -9.75 2.87
CA PHE A 23 3.31 -10.31 2.79
C PHE A 23 3.26 -11.55 1.88
N TRP A 24 3.83 -11.48 0.67
CA TRP A 24 3.85 -12.63 -0.25
C TRP A 24 4.62 -13.82 0.32
N LEU A 25 5.76 -13.56 0.98
CA LEU A 25 6.53 -14.62 1.64
C LEU A 25 5.71 -15.32 2.72
N ILE A 26 5.05 -14.56 3.59
CA ILE A 26 4.27 -15.12 4.69
C ILE A 26 2.98 -15.80 4.19
N TRP A 27 2.28 -15.19 3.24
CA TRP A 27 1.00 -15.67 2.75
C TRP A 27 1.15 -16.87 1.81
N THR A 28 2.01 -16.74 0.79
CA THR A 28 2.17 -17.72 -0.28
C THR A 28 3.33 -18.68 0.01
N ALA A 29 4.52 -18.18 0.39
CA ALA A 29 5.69 -19.05 0.54
C ALA A 29 5.67 -19.87 1.83
N CYS A 30 5.20 -19.32 2.96
CA CYS A 30 4.96 -20.08 4.19
C CYS A 30 3.62 -20.85 4.16
N GLY A 31 2.83 -20.70 3.09
CA GLY A 31 1.59 -21.45 2.88
C GLY A 31 0.45 -21.09 3.83
N ILE A 32 0.48 -19.92 4.48
CA ILE A 32 -0.59 -19.50 5.41
C ILE A 32 -1.94 -19.42 4.69
N GLY A 33 -1.96 -18.93 3.44
CA GLY A 33 -3.19 -18.86 2.65
C GLY A 33 -3.81 -20.24 2.39
N ARG A 34 -2.99 -21.26 2.12
CA ARG A 34 -3.50 -22.62 1.85
C ARG A 34 -3.88 -23.37 3.14
N ASN A 35 -3.17 -23.11 4.24
CA ASN A 35 -3.35 -23.82 5.50
C ASN A 35 -4.47 -23.25 6.37
N PHE A 36 -4.62 -21.91 6.43
CA PHE A 36 -5.60 -21.26 7.30
C PHE A 36 -6.83 -20.73 6.54
N PHE A 37 -6.74 -20.59 5.22
CA PHE A 37 -7.81 -20.02 4.40
C PHE A 37 -8.31 -20.97 3.29
N PRO A 38 -8.72 -22.23 3.62
CA PRO A 38 -9.15 -23.20 2.62
C PRO A 38 -10.47 -22.84 1.93
N PHE A 39 -11.24 -21.88 2.48
CA PHE A 39 -12.50 -21.42 1.91
C PHE A 39 -12.32 -20.48 0.69
N LEU A 40 -11.12 -19.93 0.49
CA LEU A 40 -10.83 -19.06 -0.65
C LEU A 40 -10.54 -19.87 -1.92
N PRO A 41 -10.88 -19.38 -3.12
CA PRO A 41 -10.50 -20.05 -4.36
C PRO A 41 -8.97 -20.10 -4.53
N GLU A 42 -8.48 -21.18 -5.15
CA GLU A 42 -7.05 -21.47 -5.32
C GLU A 42 -6.16 -20.28 -5.76
N PRO A 43 -6.55 -19.43 -6.73
CA PRO A 43 -5.73 -18.28 -7.13
C PRO A 43 -5.57 -17.20 -6.05
N LEU A 44 -6.44 -17.17 -5.03
CA LEU A 44 -6.32 -16.27 -3.86
C LEU A 44 -5.61 -16.93 -2.67
N GLN A 45 -5.57 -18.26 -2.61
CA GLN A 45 -4.82 -18.99 -1.59
C GLN A 45 -3.31 -18.90 -1.81
N ALA A 46 -2.88 -18.94 -3.07
CA ALA A 46 -1.47 -18.86 -3.46
C ALA A 46 -1.27 -17.87 -4.62
N PRO A 47 -1.51 -16.56 -4.39
CA PRO A 47 -1.37 -15.56 -5.44
C PRO A 47 0.09 -15.45 -5.88
N GLY A 48 0.30 -15.27 -7.18
CA GLY A 48 1.61 -14.98 -7.76
C GLY A 48 2.19 -13.67 -7.21
N PHE A 49 3.51 -13.58 -7.12
CA PHE A 49 4.21 -12.42 -6.55
C PHE A 49 3.76 -11.09 -7.16
N TRP A 50 3.70 -11.01 -8.49
CA TRP A 50 3.28 -9.80 -9.20
C TRP A 50 1.80 -9.45 -9.01
N ALA A 51 0.94 -10.44 -8.76
CA ALA A 51 -0.46 -10.18 -8.45
C ALA A 51 -0.58 -9.48 -7.08
N VAL A 52 0.20 -9.93 -6.09
CA VAL A 52 0.28 -9.29 -4.77
C VAL A 52 0.84 -7.87 -4.88
N VAL A 53 1.95 -7.68 -5.60
CA VAL A 53 2.52 -6.35 -5.85
C VAL A 53 1.48 -5.44 -6.50
N GLY A 54 0.78 -5.92 -7.52
CA GLY A 54 -0.28 -5.17 -8.20
C GLY A 54 -1.43 -4.77 -7.27
N ILE A 55 -1.85 -5.65 -6.36
CA ILE A 55 -2.89 -5.35 -5.36
C ILE A 55 -2.44 -4.21 -4.44
N PHE A 56 -1.21 -4.24 -3.92
CA PHE A 56 -0.69 -3.18 -3.06
C PHE A 56 -0.58 -1.82 -3.79
N ILE A 57 -0.17 -1.85 -5.07
CA ILE A 57 -0.16 -0.65 -5.94
C ILE A 57 -1.58 -0.10 -6.13
N CYS A 58 -2.54 -0.97 -6.47
CA CYS A 58 -3.94 -0.58 -6.65
C CYS A 58 -4.54 -0.01 -5.35
N LEU A 59 -4.24 -0.60 -4.19
CA LEU A 59 -4.68 -0.12 -2.88
C LEU A 59 -4.11 1.27 -2.58
N GLU A 60 -2.85 1.55 -2.91
CA GLU A 60 -2.27 2.88 -2.70
C GLU A 60 -2.87 3.96 -3.62
N ILE A 61 -3.13 3.62 -4.89
CA ILE A 61 -3.81 4.53 -5.82
C ILE A 61 -5.24 4.79 -5.33
N LEU A 62 -5.94 3.74 -4.90
CA LEU A 62 -7.29 3.85 -4.35
C LEU A 62 -7.30 4.65 -3.05
N ARG A 63 -6.31 4.48 -2.17
CA ARG A 63 -6.13 5.27 -0.94
C ARG A 63 -5.93 6.74 -1.28
N GLY A 64 -5.08 7.06 -2.25
CA GLY A 64 -4.87 8.43 -2.72
C GLY A 64 -6.11 9.08 -3.33
N ARG A 65 -7.02 8.29 -3.92
CA ARG A 65 -8.30 8.75 -4.49
C ARG A 65 -9.44 8.89 -3.48
N ILE A 66 -9.59 7.92 -2.57
CA ILE A 66 -10.69 7.87 -1.59
C ILE A 66 -10.38 8.74 -0.38
N PHE A 67 -9.18 8.64 0.18
CA PHE A 67 -8.75 9.44 1.34
C PHE A 67 -8.05 10.72 0.90
N GLY A 68 -8.57 11.31 -0.18
CA GLY A 68 -7.97 12.39 -0.98
C GLY A 68 -6.98 13.22 -0.20
N ILE A 69 -5.74 13.28 -0.71
CA ILE A 69 -4.62 14.15 -0.28
C ILE A 69 -5.14 15.16 0.74
N ASN A 70 -5.05 14.85 2.03
CA ASN A 70 -5.28 15.83 3.08
C ASN A 70 -4.08 16.78 2.96
N VAL A 71 -4.21 17.72 2.03
CA VAL A 71 -3.40 18.93 1.95
C VAL A 71 -3.63 19.60 3.30
N VAL A 72 -2.72 19.35 4.24
CA VAL A 72 -2.65 20.17 5.45
C VAL A 72 -2.46 21.60 4.94
N PRO A 73 -3.42 22.52 5.17
CA PRO A 73 -3.25 23.89 4.75
C PRO A 73 -2.05 24.46 5.51
N ILE A 74 -1.11 25.02 4.76
CA ILE A 74 0.19 25.52 5.26
C ILE A 74 0.00 26.71 6.24
N GLU A 75 -1.23 27.21 6.40
CA GLU A 75 -1.58 28.31 7.32
C GLU A 75 -1.21 28.03 8.78
N SER A 76 -1.10 26.78 9.20
CA SER A 76 -0.70 26.43 10.57
C SER A 76 0.78 26.67 10.89
N TYR A 77 1.63 26.93 9.91
CA TYR A 77 3.07 27.18 10.12
C TYR A 77 3.44 28.67 10.25
N LYS A 78 2.47 29.60 10.13
CA LYS A 78 2.74 31.05 10.10
C LYS A 78 2.39 31.78 11.39
N LYS A 79 2.57 31.15 12.56
CA LYS A 79 2.38 31.83 13.85
C LYS A 79 3.40 31.39 14.89
N SER A 80 4.64 31.81 14.70
CA SER A 80 5.67 31.85 15.74
C SER A 80 6.69 32.92 15.35
N ASP A 81 6.21 34.17 15.25
CA ASP A 81 7.01 35.38 15.43
C ASP A 81 6.51 36.06 16.71
#